data_AF-R7TYZ6-F1
#
_entry.id   AF-R7TYZ6-F1
#
_cell.length_a   1.000
_cell.length_b   1.000
_cell.length_c   1.000
_cell.angle_alpha   90.00
_cell.angle_beta   90.00
_cell.angle_gamma   90.00
#
_symmetry.space_group_name_H-M   'P 1'
#
loop_
_entity.id
_entity.type
_entity.pdbx_description
1 polymer ?
#
loop_
_entity_poly.entity_id
_entity_poly.type
_entity_poly.pdbx_seq_one_letter_code
_entity_poly.pdbx_strand_id
1 'polypeptide(L)'
;MEMLQGIDSSAGLDVQLQNVWASYLKCKSTSHSDHLSIEHLGLILENLFSLKTKKFDRVMPVSLKEGSPNLIVLPSHEVLPAVLSLYLDKTHPLPGQDEVLMCTETTSAEEIELMWLRTIGDVRDNRQGKIYCLANAHLLKYAACQKLEQCHLQFQSSPHAYRLVVICSEANQDQSHTINILQAYRRQYSIMHSAQNIDEYLKAKFSEHSDDEGAWLADKDRSSVRIIKSLQAGVGKSLCVLRKHEEAKKHFDRVELVTVSLHEQRIDIDMLVDILFDKMKSPRDPEPQIVQGDVDHVLFSMLVLGSLCHSSGRLWSKRPQDLYLVECLPLQRRRSNNTQTDLQNVHAVLGLLPALICWSPEDSLRILRKDFKDVEQMYPAEKISLELDQFMDQKLFESEVYQMPYDYLCELHKQQSENTPEQCIEILLRFCGLRDPSWAELHFFASFLHKQLKGYKESVFCSAHVADVLPGFREFVLKFLIQMSKDFSTRSLTISEQNPAMNQ
;
A
#
# COMPACT_ATOMS: atom_id res chain seq x y z
N MET A 1 -18.68 21.83 -41.10
CA MET A 1 -18.68 22.77 -42.25
C MET A 1 -19.91 23.67 -42.32
N GLU A 2 -20.96 23.45 -41.50
CA GLU A 2 -22.19 24.27 -41.50
C GLU A 2 -22.10 25.57 -40.66
N MET A 3 -21.18 25.69 -39.70
CA MET A 3 -21.05 26.89 -38.85
C MET A 3 -20.55 28.15 -39.57
N LEU A 4 -20.13 28.05 -40.84
CA LEU A 4 -19.60 29.16 -41.64
C LEU A 4 -20.62 29.70 -42.66
N GLN A 5 -21.86 29.18 -42.70
CA GLN A 5 -22.87 29.58 -43.70
C GLN A 5 -23.49 30.98 -43.50
N GLY A 6 -22.98 31.79 -42.57
CA GLY A 6 -23.48 33.13 -42.26
C GLY A 6 -22.42 34.23 -42.22
N ILE A 7 -21.27 34.03 -42.87
CA ILE A 7 -20.22 35.05 -42.93
C ILE A 7 -20.57 36.07 -44.01
N ASP A 8 -21.24 37.15 -43.61
CA ASP A 8 -21.48 38.28 -44.48
C ASP A 8 -20.19 39.10 -44.62
N SER A 9 -19.58 39.06 -45.81
CA SER A 9 -18.26 39.65 -46.10
C SER A 9 -18.19 41.18 -45.94
N SER A 10 -19.33 41.85 -45.71
CA SER A 10 -19.43 43.29 -45.45
C SER A 10 -19.46 43.67 -43.95
N ALA A 11 -19.52 42.70 -43.03
CA ALA A 11 -19.52 42.96 -41.59
C ALA A 11 -18.10 42.92 -41.00
N GLY A 12 -17.81 43.79 -40.03
CA GLY A 12 -16.54 43.79 -39.30
C GLY A 12 -16.30 42.47 -38.56
N LEU A 13 -15.02 42.09 -38.38
CA LEU A 13 -14.59 40.82 -37.79
C LEU A 13 -15.24 40.51 -36.44
N ASP A 14 -15.50 41.53 -35.61
CA ASP A 14 -16.17 41.41 -34.31
C ASP A 14 -17.60 40.86 -34.44
N VAL A 15 -18.38 41.39 -35.38
CA VAL A 15 -19.77 40.93 -35.62
C VAL A 15 -19.79 39.50 -36.17
N GLN A 16 -18.83 39.16 -37.01
CA GLN A 16 -18.70 37.80 -37.53
C GLN A 16 -18.31 36.81 -36.42
N LEU A 17 -17.38 37.17 -35.54
CA LEU A 17 -17.00 36.37 -34.37
C LEU A 17 -18.17 36.19 -33.40
N GLN A 18 -18.96 37.24 -33.14
CA GLN A 18 -20.15 37.16 -32.30
C GLN A 18 -21.22 36.24 -32.90
N ASN A 19 -21.42 36.28 -34.23
CA ASN A 19 -22.36 35.40 -34.91
C ASN A 19 -21.90 33.94 -34.88
N VAL A 20 -20.61 33.68 -35.12
CA VAL A 20 -20.03 32.33 -35.01
C VAL A 20 -20.12 31.83 -33.57
N TRP A 21 -19.83 32.68 -32.58
CA TRP A 21 -19.94 32.34 -31.16
C TRP A 21 -21.39 32.04 -30.75
N ALA A 22 -22.35 32.84 -31.21
CA ALA A 22 -23.77 32.61 -30.95
C ALA A 22 -24.29 31.33 -31.63
N SER A 23 -23.83 31.04 -32.86
CA SER A 23 -24.13 29.79 -33.54
C SER A 23 -23.51 28.59 -32.83
N TYR A 24 -22.26 28.71 -32.39
CA TYR A 24 -21.57 27.68 -31.61
C TYR A 24 -22.29 27.40 -30.29
N LEU A 25 -22.69 28.44 -29.55
CA LEU A 25 -23.46 28.29 -28.30
C LEU A 25 -24.83 27.63 -28.53
N LYS A 26 -25.50 27.92 -29.65
CA LYS A 26 -26.77 27.26 -30.02
C LYS A 26 -26.59 25.78 -30.40
N CYS A 27 -25.46 25.43 -31.01
CA CYS A 27 -25.12 24.05 -31.39
C CYS A 27 -24.36 23.28 -30.31
N LYS A 28 -24.08 23.88 -29.14
CA LYS A 28 -23.32 23.24 -28.05
C LYS A 28 -23.99 21.97 -27.51
N SER A 29 -25.31 21.86 -27.64
CA SER A 29 -26.14 20.71 -27.29
C SER A 29 -26.20 19.62 -28.37
N THR A 30 -25.71 19.90 -29.59
CA THR A 30 -25.73 18.95 -30.70
C THR A 30 -24.39 18.25 -30.85
N SER A 31 -24.39 16.92 -30.93
CA SER A 31 -23.19 16.16 -31.24
C SER A 31 -22.83 16.29 -32.71
N HIS A 32 -21.53 16.29 -33.01
CA HIS A 32 -21.00 16.29 -34.37
C HIS A 32 -20.33 14.94 -34.68
N SER A 33 -19.98 14.69 -35.95
CA SER A 33 -19.46 13.38 -36.39
C SER A 33 -18.31 12.84 -35.54
N ASP A 34 -17.47 13.75 -35.03
CA ASP A 34 -16.22 13.39 -34.35
C ASP A 34 -16.25 13.72 -32.85
N HIS A 35 -17.31 14.37 -32.34
CA HIS A 35 -17.38 14.85 -30.96
C HIS A 35 -18.80 14.77 -30.37
N LEU A 36 -18.89 14.31 -29.13
CA LEU A 36 -20.12 14.22 -28.38
C LEU A 36 -20.35 15.51 -27.57
N SER A 37 -21.56 16.09 -27.63
CA SER A 37 -21.92 17.21 -26.76
C SER A 37 -22.00 16.77 -25.28
N ILE A 38 -21.82 17.69 -24.34
CA ILE A 38 -21.93 17.41 -22.89
C ILE A 38 -23.33 16.84 -22.52
N GLU A 39 -24.39 17.31 -23.18
CA GLU A 39 -25.76 16.81 -22.92
C GLU A 39 -25.91 15.34 -23.33
N HIS A 40 -25.52 15.00 -24.56
CA HIS A 40 -25.52 13.61 -25.02
C HIS A 40 -24.59 12.71 -24.18
N LEU A 41 -23.42 13.22 -23.75
CA LEU A 41 -22.53 12.50 -22.82
C LEU A 41 -23.23 12.23 -21.49
N GLY A 42 -23.89 13.25 -20.93
CA GLY A 42 -24.68 13.10 -19.70
C GLY A 42 -25.75 12.04 -19.83
N LEU A 43 -26.51 12.02 -20.93
CA LEU A 43 -27.52 10.99 -21.21
C LEU A 43 -26.93 9.59 -21.31
N ILE A 44 -25.77 9.44 -21.97
CA ILE A 44 -25.07 8.15 -22.04
C ILE A 44 -24.62 7.69 -20.65
N LEU A 45 -24.02 8.59 -19.86
CA LEU A 45 -23.58 8.26 -18.50
C LEU A 45 -24.75 7.90 -17.59
N GLU A 46 -25.89 8.58 -17.72
CA GLU A 46 -27.11 8.26 -16.96
C GLU A 46 -27.67 6.88 -17.36
N ASN A 47 -27.68 6.57 -18.67
CA ASN A 47 -28.08 5.25 -19.15
C ASN A 47 -27.14 4.16 -18.62
N LEU A 48 -25.82 4.36 -18.66
CA LEU A 48 -24.85 3.44 -18.07
C LEU A 48 -25.05 3.27 -16.57
N PHE A 49 -25.37 4.34 -15.86
CA PHE A 49 -25.69 4.29 -14.42
C PHE A 49 -26.95 3.46 -14.15
N SER A 50 -27.99 3.59 -14.98
CA SER A 50 -29.24 2.84 -14.82
C SER A 50 -29.09 1.32 -15.04
N LEU A 51 -28.07 0.89 -15.79
CA LEU A 51 -27.72 -0.53 -15.97
C LEU A 51 -27.10 -1.16 -14.71
N LYS A 52 -26.71 -0.36 -13.71
CA LYS A 52 -26.10 -0.88 -12.48
C LYS A 52 -27.12 -1.68 -11.68
N THR A 53 -26.90 -2.99 -11.59
CA THR A 53 -27.82 -3.95 -10.95
C THR A 53 -27.75 -3.92 -9.42
N LYS A 54 -26.58 -3.59 -8.84
CA LYS A 54 -26.38 -3.49 -7.39
C LYS A 54 -26.54 -2.05 -6.92
N LYS A 55 -27.69 -1.77 -6.31
CA LYS A 55 -27.95 -0.56 -5.53
C LYS A 55 -27.70 -0.87 -4.05
N PHE A 56 -27.15 0.09 -3.32
CA PHE A 56 -26.91 0.00 -1.89
C PHE A 56 -27.22 1.33 -1.23
N ASP A 57 -27.48 1.31 0.07
CA ASP A 57 -27.73 2.53 0.84
C ASP A 57 -26.94 2.54 2.15
N ARG A 58 -25.92 3.40 2.20
CA ARG A 58 -25.09 3.60 3.38
C ARG A 58 -25.84 4.43 4.41
N VAL A 59 -26.06 3.83 5.58
CA VAL A 59 -26.76 4.48 6.68
C VAL A 59 -25.89 5.59 7.28
N MET A 60 -26.43 6.80 7.36
CA MET A 60 -25.75 7.91 8.04
C MET A 60 -25.62 7.59 9.54
N PRO A 61 -24.42 7.69 10.15
CA PRO A 61 -24.24 7.49 11.58
C PRO A 61 -25.13 8.42 12.40
N VAL A 62 -25.71 7.91 13.50
CA VAL A 62 -26.69 8.65 14.34
C VAL A 62 -26.10 9.94 14.95
N SER A 63 -24.79 10.00 15.16
CA SER A 63 -24.10 11.19 15.65
C SER A 63 -23.93 12.29 14.60
N LEU A 64 -24.22 12.00 13.33
CA LEU A 64 -24.10 12.92 12.20
C LEU A 64 -25.49 13.29 11.67
N LYS A 65 -25.59 14.45 11.03
CA LYS A 65 -26.85 15.03 10.59
C LYS A 65 -26.93 15.11 9.06
N GLU A 66 -27.99 14.56 8.48
CA GLU A 66 -28.32 14.73 7.07
C GLU A 66 -28.80 16.17 6.76
N GLY A 67 -28.54 16.63 5.53
CA GLY A 67 -28.90 17.98 5.06
C GLY A 67 -28.02 19.10 5.63
N SER A 68 -26.95 18.77 6.35
CA SER A 68 -25.94 19.72 6.80
C SER A 68 -24.54 19.13 6.66
N PRO A 69 -23.48 19.94 6.47
CA PRO A 69 -22.12 19.44 6.59
C PRO A 69 -21.89 18.89 7.99
N ASN A 70 -21.00 17.90 8.11
CA ASN A 70 -20.58 17.36 9.40
C ASN A 70 -19.06 17.49 9.51
N LEU A 71 -18.58 18.50 10.25
CA LEU A 71 -17.15 18.69 10.48
C LEU A 71 -16.70 17.81 11.66
N ILE A 72 -15.68 17.00 11.41
CA ILE A 72 -15.01 16.16 12.40
C ILE A 72 -13.53 16.58 12.43
N VAL A 73 -13.01 16.79 13.63
CA VAL A 73 -11.61 17.18 13.85
C VAL A 73 -10.98 16.19 14.83
N LEU A 74 -9.89 15.56 14.41
CA LEU A 74 -9.27 14.41 15.10
C LEU A 74 -7.74 14.52 15.04
N PRO A 75 -6.99 13.76 15.86
CA PRO A 75 -5.55 13.59 15.65
C PRO A 75 -5.22 13.06 14.24
N SER A 76 -4.09 13.48 13.66
CA SER A 76 -3.72 13.15 12.25
C SER A 76 -3.78 11.65 11.92
N HIS A 77 -3.38 10.80 12.86
CA HIS A 77 -3.35 9.35 12.68
C HIS A 77 -4.73 8.68 12.74
N GLU A 78 -5.74 9.37 13.28
CA GLU A 78 -7.12 8.88 13.37
C GLU A 78 -7.96 9.26 12.14
N VAL A 79 -7.46 10.10 11.24
CA VAL A 79 -8.21 10.54 10.05
C VAL A 79 -8.58 9.37 9.14
N LEU A 80 -7.62 8.52 8.73
CA LEU A 80 -7.93 7.36 7.88
C LEU A 80 -8.81 6.30 8.59
N PRO A 81 -8.55 5.93 9.86
CA PRO A 81 -9.47 5.10 10.63
C PRO A 81 -10.89 5.67 10.70
N ALA A 82 -11.02 6.99 10.84
CA ALA A 82 -12.32 7.67 10.86
C ALA A 82 -13.04 7.53 9.52
N VAL A 83 -12.34 7.78 8.41
CA VAL A 83 -12.89 7.60 7.06
C VAL A 83 -13.40 6.17 6.90
N LEU A 84 -12.57 5.15 7.17
CA LEU A 84 -13.00 3.75 7.04
C LEU A 84 -14.17 3.39 7.97
N SER A 85 -14.21 3.96 9.17
CA SER A 85 -15.31 3.76 10.12
C SER A 85 -16.67 4.25 9.57
N LEU A 86 -16.68 5.25 8.68
CA LEU A 86 -17.92 5.69 7.99
C LEU A 86 -18.46 4.62 7.03
N TYR A 87 -17.58 3.77 6.49
CA TYR A 87 -17.89 2.82 5.43
C TYR A 87 -17.81 1.35 5.89
N LEU A 88 -17.63 1.11 7.19
CA LEU A 88 -17.41 -0.22 7.77
C LEU A 88 -18.72 -1.04 7.76
N ASP A 89 -19.06 -1.54 6.58
CA ASP A 89 -20.21 -2.41 6.33
C ASP A 89 -19.78 -3.52 5.36
N LYS A 90 -19.80 -4.77 5.84
CA LYS A 90 -19.37 -5.93 5.06
C LYS A 90 -20.30 -6.23 3.87
N THR A 91 -21.53 -5.73 3.87
CA THR A 91 -22.48 -5.95 2.77
C THR A 91 -22.28 -4.99 1.59
N HIS A 92 -21.66 -3.84 1.84
CA HIS A 92 -21.44 -2.79 0.85
C HIS A 92 -20.02 -2.81 0.27
N PRO A 93 -19.80 -2.31 -0.95
CA PRO A 93 -18.46 -2.19 -1.49
C PRO A 93 -17.63 -1.16 -0.69
N LEU A 94 -16.30 -1.24 -0.84
CA LEU A 94 -15.39 -0.18 -0.40
C LEU A 94 -15.80 1.17 -1.03
N PRO A 95 -15.54 2.30 -0.34
CA PRO A 95 -15.78 3.61 -0.92
C PRO A 95 -14.88 3.84 -2.14
N GLY A 96 -15.38 4.52 -3.17
CA GLY A 96 -14.59 4.96 -4.33
C GLY A 96 -14.21 6.45 -4.26
N GLN A 97 -13.44 6.93 -5.25
CA GLN A 97 -13.15 8.36 -5.41
C GLN A 97 -14.39 9.21 -5.73
N ASP A 98 -15.49 8.59 -6.12
CA ASP A 98 -16.77 9.26 -6.27
C ASP A 98 -17.41 9.59 -4.91
N GLU A 99 -17.11 8.83 -3.85
CA GLU A 99 -17.59 9.03 -2.48
C GLU A 99 -16.60 9.81 -1.61
N VAL A 100 -15.30 9.52 -1.73
CA VAL A 100 -14.25 10.07 -0.86
C VAL A 100 -13.24 10.86 -1.68
N LEU A 101 -13.05 12.13 -1.35
CA LEU A 101 -11.96 12.95 -1.84
C LEU A 101 -10.90 13.08 -0.74
N MET A 102 -9.74 12.49 -0.99
CA MET A 102 -8.54 12.66 -0.17
C MET A 102 -7.93 14.02 -0.50
N CYS A 103 -8.18 15.03 0.34
CA CYS A 103 -7.70 16.38 0.11
C CYS A 103 -6.20 16.48 0.36
N THR A 104 -5.51 17.21 -0.51
CA THR A 104 -4.10 17.57 -0.41
C THR A 104 -3.94 19.08 -0.59
N GLU A 105 -2.71 19.57 -0.47
CA GLU A 105 -2.38 20.97 -0.77
C GLU A 105 -2.60 21.36 -2.24
N THR A 106 -2.71 20.39 -3.16
CA THR A 106 -2.89 20.62 -4.59
C THR A 106 -4.33 20.41 -5.05
N THR A 107 -5.23 20.01 -4.16
CA THR A 107 -6.66 19.85 -4.48
C THR A 107 -7.23 21.17 -5.00
N SER A 108 -7.86 21.08 -6.17
CA SER A 108 -8.40 22.20 -6.91
C SER A 108 -9.77 22.65 -6.42
N ALA A 109 -10.16 23.89 -6.74
CA ALA A 109 -11.52 24.35 -6.52
C ALA A 109 -12.55 23.52 -7.30
N GLU A 110 -12.20 23.05 -8.49
CA GLU A 110 -13.08 22.22 -9.32
C GLU A 110 -13.41 20.89 -8.63
N GLU A 111 -12.43 20.19 -8.04
CA GLU A 111 -12.67 18.94 -7.33
C GLU A 111 -13.62 19.11 -6.14
N ILE A 112 -13.50 20.23 -5.40
CA ILE A 112 -14.42 20.57 -4.32
C ILE A 112 -15.83 20.82 -4.86
N GLU A 113 -15.96 21.59 -5.94
CA GLU A 113 -17.24 21.85 -6.59
C GLU A 113 -17.88 20.56 -7.11
N LEU A 114 -17.12 19.69 -7.77
CA LEU A 114 -17.59 18.40 -8.26
C LEU A 114 -18.08 17.51 -7.12
N MET A 115 -17.39 17.49 -5.98
CA MET A 115 -17.84 16.73 -4.80
C MET A 115 -19.20 17.24 -4.29
N TRP A 116 -19.39 18.57 -4.22
CA TRP A 116 -20.67 19.16 -3.87
C TRP A 116 -21.77 18.87 -4.89
N LEU A 117 -21.46 18.97 -6.19
CA LEU A 117 -22.40 18.68 -7.26
C LEU A 117 -22.84 17.21 -7.25
N ARG A 118 -21.93 16.26 -6.96
CA ARG A 118 -22.28 14.84 -6.76
C ARG A 118 -23.19 14.67 -5.53
N THR A 119 -22.79 15.28 -4.42
CA THR A 119 -23.52 15.24 -3.14
C THR A 119 -24.97 15.71 -3.29
N ILE A 120 -25.19 16.86 -3.95
CA ILE A 120 -26.52 17.44 -4.14
C ILE A 120 -27.26 16.79 -5.30
N GLY A 121 -26.55 16.48 -6.39
CA GLY A 121 -27.11 15.84 -7.59
C GLY A 121 -27.70 14.48 -7.29
N ASP A 122 -27.02 13.66 -6.50
CA ASP A 122 -27.56 12.35 -6.10
C ASP A 122 -28.85 12.47 -5.29
N VAL A 123 -28.97 13.48 -4.42
CA VAL A 123 -30.23 13.70 -3.70
C VAL A 123 -31.33 14.19 -4.64
N ARG A 124 -31.02 15.15 -5.52
CA ARG A 124 -31.97 15.71 -6.50
C ARG A 124 -32.52 14.63 -7.41
N ASP A 125 -31.66 13.73 -7.87
CA ASP A 125 -31.99 12.69 -8.84
C ASP A 125 -32.46 11.38 -8.15
N ASN A 126 -32.71 11.44 -6.83
CA ASN A 126 -33.13 10.32 -5.98
C ASN A 126 -32.22 9.08 -6.09
N ARG A 127 -30.92 9.32 -6.29
CA ARG A 127 -29.82 8.34 -6.28
C ARG A 127 -29.23 8.16 -4.88
N GLN A 128 -30.07 8.28 -3.85
CA GLN A 128 -29.65 8.13 -2.45
C GLN A 128 -28.92 6.80 -2.25
N GLY A 129 -27.88 6.82 -1.44
CA GLY A 129 -27.13 5.59 -1.17
C GLY A 129 -25.72 5.77 -0.65
N LYS A 130 -25.13 6.96 -0.83
CA LYS A 130 -23.73 7.23 -0.56
C LYS A 130 -23.55 8.19 0.61
N ILE A 131 -22.39 8.12 1.23
CA ILE A 131 -21.89 9.14 2.14
C ILE A 131 -20.70 9.79 1.45
N TYR A 132 -20.73 11.10 1.33
CA TYR A 132 -19.66 11.88 0.70
C TYR A 132 -18.69 12.38 1.75
N CYS A 133 -17.39 12.18 1.52
CA CYS A 133 -16.35 12.51 2.49
C CYS A 133 -15.24 13.37 1.88
N LEU A 134 -14.96 14.51 2.52
CA LEU A 134 -13.73 15.28 2.31
C LEU A 134 -12.75 14.92 3.43
N ALA A 135 -11.82 14.01 3.15
CA ALA A 135 -10.80 13.59 4.10
C ALA A 135 -9.58 14.53 4.00
N ASN A 136 -8.88 14.77 5.11
CA ASN A 136 -7.75 15.70 5.18
C ASN A 136 -8.07 17.13 4.72
N ALA A 137 -9.32 17.59 4.86
CA ALA A 137 -9.75 18.88 4.30
C ALA A 137 -9.07 20.13 4.91
N HIS A 138 -8.35 19.96 6.02
CA HIS A 138 -7.45 20.98 6.60
C HIS A 138 -6.24 21.31 5.72
N LEU A 139 -5.87 20.46 4.75
CA LEU A 139 -4.77 20.70 3.82
C LEU A 139 -5.15 21.61 2.64
N LEU A 140 -6.44 21.91 2.47
CA LEU A 140 -6.93 22.71 1.35
C LEU A 140 -6.34 24.13 1.38
N LYS A 141 -5.89 24.59 0.22
CA LYS A 141 -5.42 25.97 0.01
C LYS A 141 -6.58 26.93 -0.22
N TYR A 142 -6.27 28.23 -0.17
CA TYR A 142 -7.25 29.32 -0.19
C TYR A 142 -8.32 29.19 -1.30
N ALA A 143 -7.94 28.92 -2.55
CA ALA A 143 -8.90 28.82 -3.66
C ALA A 143 -9.91 27.67 -3.46
N ALA A 144 -9.45 26.51 -2.99
CA ALA A 144 -10.31 25.38 -2.68
C ALA A 144 -11.21 25.65 -1.46
N CYS A 145 -10.67 26.29 -0.42
CA CYS A 145 -11.46 26.74 0.75
C CYS A 145 -12.53 27.77 0.37
N GLN A 146 -12.21 28.73 -0.48
CA GLN A 146 -13.16 29.73 -0.96
C GLN A 146 -14.30 29.05 -1.74
N LYS A 147 -13.97 28.09 -2.60
CA LYS A 147 -15.01 27.32 -3.31
C LYS A 147 -15.84 26.45 -2.37
N LEU A 148 -15.22 25.84 -1.35
CA LEU A 148 -15.93 25.11 -0.30
C LEU A 148 -16.99 25.98 0.38
N GLU A 149 -16.63 27.21 0.76
CA GLU A 149 -17.53 28.19 1.36
C GLU A 149 -18.65 28.63 0.40
N GLN A 150 -18.30 28.94 -0.85
CA GLN A 150 -19.27 29.32 -1.89
C GLN A 150 -20.31 28.22 -2.12
N CYS A 151 -19.87 26.97 -2.32
CA CYS A 151 -20.77 25.83 -2.48
C CYS A 151 -21.63 25.63 -1.23
N HIS A 152 -21.03 25.73 -0.04
CA HIS A 152 -21.78 25.62 1.21
C HIS A 152 -22.92 26.65 1.28
N LEU A 153 -22.64 27.93 1.02
CA LEU A 153 -23.65 29.01 1.03
C LEU A 153 -24.70 28.79 -0.07
N GLN A 154 -24.27 28.40 -1.26
CA GLN A 154 -25.17 28.14 -2.40
C GLN A 154 -26.17 27.01 -2.09
N PHE A 155 -25.72 25.94 -1.43
CA PHE A 155 -26.54 24.77 -1.16
C PHE A 155 -27.13 24.74 0.26
N GLN A 156 -26.84 25.72 1.10
CA GLN A 156 -27.36 25.81 2.48
C GLN A 156 -28.89 25.85 2.53
N SER A 157 -29.53 26.49 1.55
CA SER A 157 -30.99 26.59 1.44
C SER A 157 -31.64 25.42 0.69
N SER A 158 -30.86 24.43 0.24
CA SER A 158 -31.40 23.28 -0.48
C SER A 158 -32.14 22.36 0.49
N PRO A 159 -33.40 21.96 0.23
CA PRO A 159 -34.18 21.08 1.11
C PRO A 159 -33.75 19.61 1.06
N HIS A 160 -32.49 19.37 0.66
CA HIS A 160 -31.98 18.07 0.27
C HIS A 160 -31.28 17.43 1.48
N ALA A 161 -31.69 16.22 1.87
CA ALA A 161 -31.09 15.46 2.96
C ALA A 161 -29.74 14.84 2.54
N TYR A 162 -28.79 15.68 2.10
CA TYR A 162 -27.48 15.22 1.64
C TYR A 162 -26.61 14.72 2.81
N ARG A 163 -25.69 13.80 2.50
CA ARG A 163 -24.79 13.17 3.47
C ARG A 163 -23.35 13.58 3.20
N LEU A 164 -22.93 14.72 3.75
CA LEU A 164 -21.55 15.23 3.61
C LEU A 164 -20.83 15.21 4.96
N VAL A 165 -19.63 14.62 4.96
CA VAL A 165 -18.73 14.54 6.10
C VAL A 165 -17.40 15.16 5.73
N VAL A 166 -16.87 16.05 6.58
CA VAL A 166 -15.59 16.72 6.38
C VAL A 166 -14.69 16.35 7.55
N ILE A 167 -13.63 15.60 7.29
CA ILE A 167 -12.69 15.13 8.31
C ILE A 167 -11.39 15.91 8.19
N CYS A 168 -11.01 16.56 9.28
CA CYS A 168 -9.80 17.34 9.40
C CYS A 168 -8.90 16.78 10.50
N SER A 169 -7.59 16.96 10.35
CA SER A 169 -6.68 16.81 11.48
C SER A 169 -6.79 18.05 12.38
N GLU A 170 -6.56 17.87 13.68
CA GLU A 170 -6.32 18.94 14.65
C GLU A 170 -4.96 19.63 14.44
N ALA A 171 -4.07 19.05 13.62
CA ALA A 171 -2.80 19.67 13.27
C ALA A 171 -3.05 21.03 12.61
N ASN A 172 -2.44 22.08 13.18
CA ASN A 172 -2.61 23.47 12.75
C ASN A 172 -4.08 23.92 12.71
N GLN A 173 -4.91 23.44 13.65
CA GLN A 173 -6.34 23.75 13.72
C GLN A 173 -6.63 25.27 13.60
N ASP A 174 -5.84 26.10 14.29
CA ASP A 174 -6.01 27.56 14.33
C ASP A 174 -5.73 28.24 12.97
N GLN A 175 -4.96 27.59 12.09
CA GLN A 175 -4.60 28.11 10.77
C GLN A 175 -5.47 27.52 9.64
N SER A 176 -6.29 26.51 9.94
CA SER A 176 -7.10 25.83 8.94
C SER A 176 -8.36 26.63 8.59
N HIS A 177 -8.37 27.21 7.39
CA HIS A 177 -9.54 27.90 6.85
C HIS A 177 -10.78 26.99 6.79
N THR A 178 -10.61 25.73 6.38
CA THR A 178 -11.71 24.75 6.31
C THR A 178 -12.39 24.54 7.66
N ILE A 179 -11.60 24.40 8.73
CA ILE A 179 -12.15 24.22 10.08
C ILE A 179 -12.91 25.47 10.50
N ASN A 180 -12.36 26.66 10.24
CA ASN A 180 -13.02 27.93 10.57
C ASN A 180 -14.34 28.13 9.81
N ILE A 181 -14.37 27.85 8.50
CA ILE A 181 -15.59 27.94 7.66
C ILE A 181 -16.69 27.02 8.21
N LEU A 182 -16.35 25.79 8.62
CA LEU A 182 -17.31 24.77 9.01
C LEU A 182 -17.47 24.61 10.53
N GLN A 183 -16.92 25.51 11.35
CA GLN A 183 -16.88 25.37 12.81
C GLN A 183 -18.28 25.24 13.43
N ALA A 184 -19.28 25.94 12.90
CA ALA A 184 -20.68 25.84 13.33
C ALA A 184 -21.31 24.45 13.09
N TYR A 185 -20.68 23.65 12.23
CA TYR A 185 -21.11 22.31 11.82
C TYR A 185 -20.27 21.20 12.47
N ARG A 186 -19.47 21.52 13.49
CA ARG A 186 -18.68 20.53 14.22
C ARG A 186 -19.60 19.52 14.90
N ARG A 187 -19.24 18.24 14.79
CA ARG A 187 -19.93 17.10 15.39
C ARG A 187 -18.96 16.29 16.24
N GLN A 188 -19.51 15.61 17.25
CA GLN A 188 -18.77 14.59 17.97
C GLN A 188 -18.76 13.32 17.12
N TYR A 189 -17.59 12.71 16.95
CA TYR A 189 -17.46 11.47 16.20
C TYR A 189 -17.44 10.27 17.15
N SER A 190 -18.51 9.49 17.14
CA SER A 190 -18.76 8.42 18.13
C SER A 190 -18.64 7.00 17.57
N ILE A 191 -18.34 6.85 16.29
CA ILE A 191 -18.31 5.55 15.59
C ILE A 191 -16.89 5.08 15.27
N MET A 192 -15.90 5.50 16.05
CA MET A 192 -14.52 5.05 15.85
C MET A 192 -14.38 3.56 16.10
N HIS A 193 -14.04 2.80 15.06
CA HIS A 193 -13.75 1.38 15.17
C HIS A 193 -12.28 1.14 15.50
N SER A 194 -12.00 0.02 16.18
CA SER A 194 -10.63 -0.39 16.49
C SER A 194 -9.85 -0.74 15.21
N ALA A 195 -8.52 -0.63 15.28
CA ALA A 195 -7.64 -1.05 14.19
C ALA A 195 -7.89 -2.51 13.77
N GLN A 196 -8.22 -3.40 14.74
CA GLN A 196 -8.57 -4.78 14.45
C GLN A 196 -9.86 -4.92 13.64
N ASN A 197 -10.93 -4.19 14.00
CA ASN A 197 -12.18 -4.25 13.26
C ASN A 197 -11.99 -3.76 11.82
N ILE A 198 -11.15 -2.75 11.62
CA ILE A 198 -10.82 -2.20 10.30
C ILE A 198 -9.97 -3.20 9.49
N ASP A 199 -8.95 -3.81 10.10
CA ASP A 199 -8.13 -4.85 9.47
C ASP A 199 -9.01 -6.04 9.04
N GLU A 200 -9.91 -6.52 9.89
CA GLU A 200 -10.86 -7.60 9.56
C GLU A 200 -11.83 -7.20 8.43
N TYR A 201 -12.28 -5.94 8.43
CA TYR A 201 -13.13 -5.41 7.35
C TYR A 201 -12.38 -5.37 6.02
N LEU A 202 -11.17 -4.82 5.99
CA LEU A 202 -10.35 -4.72 4.79
C LEU A 202 -9.90 -6.11 4.29
N LYS A 203 -9.55 -7.04 5.18
CA LYS A 203 -9.29 -8.45 4.83
C LYS A 203 -10.47 -9.06 4.10
N ALA A 204 -11.68 -8.95 4.65
CA ALA A 204 -12.88 -9.46 4.01
C ALA A 204 -13.08 -8.82 2.62
N LYS A 205 -12.96 -7.49 2.52
CA LYS A 205 -13.16 -6.76 1.25
C LYS A 205 -12.10 -7.07 0.20
N PHE A 206 -10.86 -7.31 0.58
CA PHE A 206 -9.80 -7.65 -0.37
C PHE A 206 -9.79 -9.12 -0.78
N SER A 207 -10.48 -9.99 -0.04
CA SER A 207 -10.72 -11.39 -0.40
C SER A 207 -12.08 -11.61 -1.08
N GLU A 208 -12.90 -10.57 -1.27
CA GLU A 208 -14.12 -10.60 -2.08
C GLU A 208 -13.74 -10.46 -3.57
N HIS A 209 -13.96 -11.53 -4.34
CA HIS A 209 -13.63 -11.56 -5.77
C HIS A 209 -14.87 -11.73 -6.66
N SER A 210 -14.73 -11.31 -7.91
CA SER A 210 -15.65 -11.68 -8.99
C SER A 210 -15.53 -13.17 -9.34
N ASP A 211 -16.42 -13.67 -10.20
CA ASP A 211 -16.38 -15.05 -10.68
C ASP A 211 -15.06 -15.40 -11.41
N ASP A 212 -14.38 -14.39 -11.96
CA ASP A 212 -13.09 -14.55 -12.64
C ASP A 212 -11.93 -14.68 -11.65
N GLU A 213 -11.09 -15.69 -11.87
CA GLU A 213 -9.85 -15.91 -11.12
C GLU A 213 -8.79 -14.83 -11.41
N GLY A 214 -7.89 -14.59 -10.44
CA GLY A 214 -6.83 -13.60 -10.57
C GLY A 214 -5.56 -13.95 -9.81
N ALA A 215 -4.54 -13.10 -9.96
CA ALA A 215 -3.21 -13.24 -9.35
C ALA A 215 -3.26 -13.32 -7.81
N TRP A 216 -4.34 -12.84 -7.20
CA TRP A 216 -4.61 -12.99 -5.76
C TRP A 216 -4.70 -14.45 -5.29
N LEU A 217 -4.84 -15.44 -6.20
CA LEU A 217 -4.70 -16.87 -5.87
C LEU A 217 -3.32 -17.24 -5.31
N ALA A 218 -2.28 -16.45 -5.62
CA ALA A 218 -0.94 -16.63 -5.06
C ALA A 218 -0.83 -16.20 -3.58
N ASP A 219 -1.86 -15.56 -3.04
CA ASP A 219 -1.94 -15.23 -1.63
C ASP A 219 -2.74 -16.29 -0.85
N LYS A 220 -2.23 -16.72 0.31
CA LYS A 220 -2.84 -17.82 1.07
C LYS A 220 -4.26 -17.49 1.56
N ASP A 221 -4.53 -16.24 1.93
CA ASP A 221 -5.89 -15.79 2.27
C ASP A 221 -6.70 -15.33 1.05
N ARG A 222 -6.15 -15.51 -0.15
CA ARG A 222 -6.70 -15.00 -1.40
C ARG A 222 -6.91 -13.49 -1.34
N SER A 223 -6.07 -12.72 -0.66
CA SER A 223 -6.22 -11.27 -0.61
C SER A 223 -5.66 -10.61 -1.87
N SER A 224 -6.40 -9.67 -2.47
CA SER A 224 -5.93 -8.83 -3.58
C SER A 224 -4.95 -7.73 -3.16
N VAL A 225 -4.81 -7.46 -1.85
CA VAL A 225 -3.89 -6.45 -1.32
C VAL A 225 -3.14 -7.04 -0.13
N ARG A 226 -1.82 -6.85 -0.07
CA ARG A 226 -1.02 -7.29 1.07
C ARG A 226 0.14 -6.35 1.34
N ILE A 227 0.31 -5.97 2.60
CA ILE A 227 1.54 -5.35 3.10
C ILE A 227 2.54 -6.44 3.45
N ILE A 228 3.76 -6.33 2.96
CA ILE A 228 4.89 -7.20 3.30
C ILE A 228 5.86 -6.35 4.11
N LYS A 229 5.84 -6.52 5.43
CA LYS A 229 6.63 -5.69 6.35
C LYS A 229 7.72 -6.48 7.06
N SER A 230 8.75 -5.78 7.54
CA SER A 230 9.81 -6.42 8.30
C SER A 230 10.56 -5.47 9.22
N LEU A 231 10.85 -5.87 10.45
CA LEU A 231 11.47 -5.02 11.48
C LEU A 231 12.85 -4.46 11.12
N GLN A 232 13.58 -5.17 10.27
CA GLN A 232 14.86 -4.75 9.73
C GLN A 232 14.97 -5.00 8.23
N ALA A 233 16.01 -4.45 7.61
CA ALA A 233 16.33 -4.71 6.21
C ALA A 233 16.90 -6.13 6.02
N GLY A 234 16.91 -6.62 4.78
CA GLY A 234 17.58 -7.88 4.44
C GLY A 234 16.92 -9.16 4.95
N VAL A 235 15.66 -9.13 5.38
CA VAL A 235 14.95 -10.32 5.90
C VAL A 235 13.94 -10.96 4.93
N GLY A 236 14.04 -10.68 3.62
CA GLY A 236 13.32 -11.46 2.60
C GLY A 236 11.98 -10.92 2.11
N LYS A 237 11.67 -9.62 2.31
CA LYS A 237 10.44 -9.00 1.74
C LYS A 237 10.32 -9.21 0.23
N SER A 238 11.36 -8.87 -0.52
CA SER A 238 11.36 -9.03 -1.98
C SER A 238 11.41 -10.50 -2.41
N LEU A 239 12.02 -11.37 -1.60
CA LEU A 239 11.93 -12.82 -1.82
C LEU A 239 10.48 -13.31 -1.67
N CYS A 240 9.73 -12.82 -0.69
CA CYS A 240 8.31 -13.13 -0.52
C CYS A 240 7.49 -12.72 -1.75
N VAL A 241 7.73 -11.52 -2.30
CA VAL A 241 7.09 -11.07 -3.56
C VAL A 241 7.45 -12.00 -4.71
N LEU A 242 8.72 -12.38 -4.86
CA LEU A 242 9.15 -13.31 -5.90
C LEU A 242 8.47 -14.69 -5.76
N ARG A 243 8.30 -15.21 -4.55
CA ARG A 243 7.59 -16.47 -4.31
C ARG A 243 6.11 -16.38 -4.68
N LYS A 244 5.45 -15.26 -4.37
CA LYS A 244 4.06 -15.01 -4.80
C LYS A 244 3.96 -14.93 -6.33
N HIS A 245 4.91 -14.28 -6.99
CA HIS A 245 4.96 -14.23 -8.45
C HIS A 245 5.14 -15.62 -9.08
N GLU A 246 6.06 -16.42 -8.54
CA GLU A 246 6.25 -17.82 -8.95
C GLU A 246 4.96 -18.65 -8.78
N GLU A 247 4.24 -18.44 -7.68
CA GLU A 247 2.96 -19.13 -7.43
C GLU A 247 1.86 -18.67 -8.40
N ALA A 248 1.77 -17.38 -8.69
CA ALA A 248 0.83 -16.83 -9.67
C ALA A 248 1.11 -17.41 -11.08
N LYS A 249 2.39 -17.54 -11.45
CA LYS A 249 2.81 -18.14 -12.73
C LYS A 249 2.42 -19.60 -12.90
N LYS A 250 2.20 -20.35 -11.81
CA LYS A 250 1.68 -21.73 -11.90
C LYS A 250 0.22 -21.77 -12.36
N HIS A 251 -0.54 -20.71 -12.06
CA HIS A 251 -1.96 -20.60 -12.38
C HIS A 251 -2.16 -19.85 -13.71
N PHE A 252 -1.26 -18.93 -14.05
CA PHE A 252 -1.41 -18.02 -15.18
C PHE A 252 -0.10 -17.83 -15.95
N ASP A 253 -0.05 -18.29 -17.20
CA ASP A 253 1.16 -18.24 -18.04
C ASP A 253 1.67 -16.82 -18.35
N ARG A 254 0.79 -15.81 -18.30
CA ARG A 254 1.08 -14.42 -18.70
C ARG A 254 1.11 -13.42 -17.53
N VAL A 255 1.34 -13.88 -16.30
CA VAL A 255 1.48 -12.95 -15.16
C VAL A 255 2.81 -12.20 -15.24
N GLU A 256 2.71 -10.88 -15.18
CA GLU A 256 3.85 -9.96 -15.17
C GLU A 256 4.01 -9.33 -13.78
N LEU A 257 5.27 -9.24 -13.33
CA LEU A 257 5.61 -8.54 -12.09
C LEU A 257 5.94 -7.08 -12.43
N VAL A 258 5.06 -6.18 -12.01
CA VAL A 258 5.25 -4.74 -12.14
C VAL A 258 5.70 -4.18 -10.79
N THR A 259 6.99 -3.92 -10.65
CA THR A 259 7.51 -3.25 -9.45
C THR A 259 7.57 -1.75 -9.69
N VAL A 260 6.87 -1.01 -8.83
CA VAL A 260 6.93 0.45 -8.77
C VAL A 260 7.53 0.82 -7.43
N SER A 261 8.50 1.70 -7.50
CA SER A 261 9.41 1.92 -6.41
C SER A 261 9.23 3.39 -6.03
N LEU A 262 8.73 3.62 -4.82
CA LEU A 262 8.32 4.93 -4.33
C LEU A 262 9.49 5.58 -3.59
N HIS A 263 10.07 6.63 -4.18
CA HIS A 263 11.43 7.13 -3.88
C HIS A 263 11.65 8.61 -3.51
N GLU A 264 10.88 9.52 -4.07
CA GLU A 264 10.99 10.96 -3.81
C GLU A 264 10.37 11.43 -2.46
N GLN A 265 10.73 12.62 -1.96
CA GLN A 265 10.08 13.18 -0.76
C GLN A 265 8.58 13.50 -0.96
N ARG A 266 8.15 13.63 -2.20
CA ARG A 266 6.76 13.83 -2.60
C ARG A 266 6.47 12.89 -3.75
N ILE A 267 5.40 12.12 -3.65
CA ILE A 267 5.00 11.23 -4.73
C ILE A 267 4.31 12.06 -5.80
N ASP A 268 4.90 12.10 -7.00
CA ASP A 268 4.21 12.61 -8.18
C ASP A 268 3.18 11.56 -8.64
N ILE A 269 1.90 11.86 -8.41
CA ILE A 269 0.78 10.99 -8.80
C ILE A 269 0.71 10.85 -10.32
N ASP A 270 1.04 11.89 -11.07
CA ASP A 270 0.97 11.88 -12.53
C ASP A 270 2.04 10.92 -13.08
N MET A 271 3.27 11.04 -12.60
CA MET A 271 4.36 10.14 -12.95
C MET A 271 4.05 8.69 -12.56
N LEU A 272 3.48 8.48 -11.37
CA LEU A 272 3.07 7.15 -10.91
C LEU A 272 1.99 6.54 -11.84
N VAL A 273 0.99 7.34 -12.21
CA VAL A 273 -0.08 6.90 -13.13
C VAL A 273 0.48 6.61 -14.51
N ASP A 274 1.41 7.41 -15.02
CA ASP A 274 2.09 7.16 -16.29
C ASP A 274 2.90 5.86 -16.26
N ILE A 275 3.67 5.61 -15.19
CA ILE A 275 4.39 4.35 -14.99
C ILE A 275 3.42 3.16 -14.97
N LEU A 276 2.30 3.29 -14.26
CA LEU A 276 1.29 2.22 -14.20
C LEU A 276 0.67 1.95 -15.57
N PHE A 277 0.37 2.98 -16.36
CA PHE A 277 -0.15 2.82 -17.71
C PHE A 277 0.87 2.25 -18.70
N ASP A 278 2.14 2.64 -18.59
CA ASP A 278 3.20 2.20 -19.50
C ASP A 278 3.69 0.79 -19.16
N LYS A 279 3.80 0.44 -17.87
CA LYS A 279 4.14 -0.92 -17.45
C LYS A 279 2.99 -1.91 -17.68
N MET A 280 1.74 -1.43 -17.78
CA MET A 280 0.63 -2.23 -18.33
C MET A 280 0.77 -2.49 -19.86
N LYS A 281 1.68 -1.81 -20.56
CA LYS A 281 1.94 -1.99 -22.01
C LYS A 281 3.23 -2.74 -22.33
N SER A 282 4.25 -2.72 -21.46
CA SER A 282 5.46 -3.55 -21.60
C SER A 282 6.26 -3.66 -20.29
N PRO A 283 6.70 -4.87 -19.87
CA PRO A 283 7.48 -5.06 -18.64
C PRO A 283 8.98 -4.89 -18.89
N ARG A 284 9.62 -3.85 -18.36
CA ARG A 284 11.08 -3.79 -18.19
C ARG A 284 11.47 -3.17 -16.85
N ASP A 285 12.64 -3.63 -16.37
CA ASP A 285 13.13 -3.61 -14.99
C ASP A 285 12.99 -2.27 -14.23
N PRO A 286 12.66 -2.30 -12.94
CA PRO A 286 12.67 -1.12 -12.07
C PRO A 286 13.89 -1.05 -11.15
N GLU A 287 14.46 0.16 -11.03
CA GLU A 287 15.49 0.51 -10.07
C GLU A 287 14.91 1.02 -8.71
N PRO A 288 15.59 0.79 -7.56
CA PRO A 288 15.16 1.18 -6.20
C PRO A 288 15.80 2.50 -5.65
N GLN A 289 15.09 3.29 -4.82
CA GLN A 289 15.40 4.63 -4.23
C GLN A 289 14.41 5.23 -3.12
N ILE A 290 13.75 4.54 -2.19
CA ILE A 290 13.09 5.02 -0.91
C ILE A 290 12.44 6.46 -0.73
N VAL A 291 11.09 6.59 -0.61
CA VAL A 291 10.25 7.80 -0.21
C VAL A 291 10.09 7.96 1.31
N GLN A 292 10.02 9.22 1.77
CA GLN A 292 9.19 9.65 2.91
C GLN A 292 8.37 10.91 2.54
N GLY A 293 7.05 10.74 2.31
CA GLY A 293 6.06 11.82 2.12
C GLY A 293 4.90 11.45 1.17
N ASP A 294 3.67 11.75 1.57
CA ASP A 294 2.36 11.50 0.90
C ASP A 294 1.94 10.03 0.62
N VAL A 295 2.62 9.08 1.26
CA VAL A 295 2.34 7.63 1.15
C VAL A 295 0.90 7.28 1.58
N ASP A 296 0.38 7.92 2.63
CA ASP A 296 -0.97 7.68 3.13
C ASP A 296 -2.04 8.00 2.09
N HIS A 297 -1.94 9.16 1.44
CA HIS A 297 -2.86 9.58 0.38
C HIS A 297 -2.83 8.60 -0.80
N VAL A 298 -1.62 8.30 -1.30
CA VAL A 298 -1.45 7.49 -2.51
C VAL A 298 -1.91 6.06 -2.28
N LEU A 299 -1.47 5.40 -1.20
CA LEU A 299 -1.86 4.02 -0.93
C LEU A 299 -3.34 3.90 -0.58
N PHE A 300 -3.91 4.85 0.17
CA PHE A 300 -5.33 4.82 0.48
C PHE A 300 -6.17 5.00 -0.80
N SER A 301 -5.83 5.99 -1.64
CA SER A 301 -6.52 6.23 -2.91
C SER A 301 -6.40 5.03 -3.86
N MET A 302 -5.17 4.50 -4.02
CA MET A 302 -4.89 3.40 -4.94
C MET A 302 -5.52 2.07 -4.48
N LEU A 303 -5.39 1.71 -3.21
CA LEU A 303 -5.71 0.37 -2.71
C LEU A 303 -7.11 0.27 -2.09
N VAL A 304 -7.56 1.32 -1.39
CA VAL A 304 -8.88 1.36 -0.74
C VAL A 304 -9.91 2.00 -1.66
N LEU A 305 -9.64 3.21 -2.18
CA LEU A 305 -10.55 3.88 -3.13
C LEU A 305 -10.48 3.31 -4.55
N GLY A 306 -9.47 2.46 -4.82
CA GLY A 306 -9.33 1.70 -6.05
C GLY A 306 -8.95 2.52 -7.27
N SER A 307 -8.46 3.76 -7.12
CA SER A 307 -8.09 4.60 -8.26
C SER A 307 -7.08 5.70 -7.94
N LEU A 308 -6.40 6.18 -8.99
CA LEU A 308 -5.52 7.33 -8.98
C LEU A 308 -5.86 8.22 -10.18
N CYS A 309 -5.95 9.53 -9.96
CA CYS A 309 -6.29 10.49 -11.00
C CYS A 309 -5.04 11.28 -11.40
N HIS A 310 -4.74 11.30 -12.69
CA HIS A 310 -3.70 12.14 -13.28
C HIS A 310 -4.28 13.53 -13.57
N SER A 311 -3.49 14.59 -13.44
CA SER A 311 -3.91 16.00 -13.64
C SER A 311 -4.56 16.27 -15.00
N SER A 312 -4.13 15.56 -16.04
CA SER A 312 -4.76 15.55 -17.39
C SER A 312 -6.17 14.95 -17.46
N GLY A 313 -6.73 14.44 -16.35
CA GLY A 313 -8.04 13.76 -16.29
C GLY A 313 -8.01 12.26 -16.61
N ARG A 314 -6.83 11.64 -16.77
CA ARG A 314 -6.73 10.18 -16.93
C ARG A 314 -6.91 9.50 -15.58
N LEU A 315 -7.78 8.49 -15.51
CA LEU A 315 -8.04 7.74 -14.29
C LEU A 315 -7.44 6.33 -14.41
N TRP A 316 -6.50 6.01 -13.52
CA TRP A 316 -6.05 4.64 -13.30
C TRP A 316 -6.98 3.99 -12.29
N SER A 317 -7.39 2.75 -12.53
CA SER A 317 -8.25 1.98 -11.62
C SER A 317 -7.66 0.61 -11.34
N LYS A 318 -7.76 0.20 -10.07
CA LYS A 318 -7.42 -1.14 -9.60
C LYS A 318 -8.24 -2.18 -10.38
N ARG A 319 -7.58 -3.25 -10.84
CA ARG A 319 -8.25 -4.37 -11.51
C ARG A 319 -8.60 -5.47 -10.51
N PRO A 320 -9.76 -6.13 -10.66
CA PRO A 320 -10.15 -7.24 -9.79
C PRO A 320 -9.22 -8.45 -9.85
N GLN A 321 -8.54 -8.69 -10.98
CA GLN A 321 -7.66 -9.84 -11.15
C GLN A 321 -6.22 -9.61 -10.64
N ASP A 322 -5.84 -8.38 -10.32
CA ASP A 322 -4.46 -8.05 -9.96
C ASP A 322 -4.19 -8.29 -8.45
N LEU A 323 -2.92 -8.55 -8.13
CA LEU A 323 -2.41 -8.66 -6.76
C LEU A 323 -1.48 -7.49 -6.44
N TYR A 324 -1.86 -6.68 -5.45
CA TYR A 324 -1.10 -5.50 -5.03
C TYR A 324 -0.30 -5.80 -3.76
N LEU A 325 1.02 -5.82 -3.90
CA LEU A 325 1.96 -6.08 -2.82
C LEU A 325 2.72 -4.81 -2.48
N VAL A 326 2.72 -4.40 -1.22
CA VAL A 326 3.45 -3.22 -0.74
C VAL A 326 4.53 -3.67 0.21
N GLU A 327 5.78 -3.59 -0.22
CA GLU A 327 6.94 -3.82 0.64
C GLU A 327 7.20 -2.57 1.50
N CYS A 328 7.30 -2.73 2.82
CA CYS A 328 7.68 -1.63 3.70
C CYS A 328 8.56 -2.08 4.86
N LEU A 329 9.35 -1.14 5.39
CA LEU A 329 9.91 -1.27 6.73
C LEU A 329 8.91 -0.64 7.73
N PRO A 330 8.83 -1.13 8.98
CA PRO A 330 8.03 -0.51 10.01
C PRO A 330 8.66 0.84 10.33
N LEU A 331 8.13 1.84 9.66
CA LEU A 331 8.35 3.23 10.01
C LEU A 331 7.52 3.48 11.27
N GLN A 332 8.03 3.09 12.44
CA GLN A 332 7.38 3.34 13.72
C GLN A 332 8.09 4.51 14.43
N ARG A 333 7.31 5.46 14.95
CA ARG A 333 7.78 6.56 15.80
C ARG A 333 7.25 6.37 17.22
N ARG A 334 8.10 6.63 18.22
CA ARG A 334 7.69 6.70 19.63
C ARG A 334 6.89 7.97 19.89
N ARG A 335 5.76 7.86 20.58
CA ARG A 335 5.02 9.03 21.09
C ARG A 335 5.84 9.71 22.20
N SER A 336 5.97 11.03 22.11
CA SER A 336 6.73 11.84 23.08
C SER A 336 6.05 11.95 24.46
N ASN A 337 4.76 11.60 24.61
CA ASN A 337 3.95 12.13 25.72
C ASN A 337 3.19 11.12 26.59
N ASN A 338 3.49 9.82 26.62
CA ASN A 338 2.89 8.94 27.64
C ASN A 338 3.83 7.83 28.13
N THR A 339 3.77 7.55 29.43
CA THR A 339 4.40 6.42 30.11
C THR A 339 3.65 5.13 29.80
N GLN A 340 3.81 4.64 28.57
CA GLN A 340 3.71 3.23 28.12
C GLN A 340 3.96 3.21 26.61
N THR A 341 4.50 2.11 26.13
CA THR A 341 5.08 1.88 24.80
C THR A 341 4.07 1.95 23.63
N ASP A 342 3.56 3.13 23.30
CA ASP A 342 2.75 3.35 22.09
C ASP A 342 3.67 3.63 20.88
N LEU A 343 3.98 2.57 20.12
CA LEU A 343 4.60 2.66 18.80
C LEU A 343 3.53 3.01 17.77
N GLN A 344 3.71 4.12 17.06
CA GLN A 344 2.79 4.56 16.02
C GLN A 344 3.46 4.46 14.65
N ASN A 345 2.76 3.90 13.66
CA ASN A 345 3.21 3.93 12.28
C ASN A 345 3.28 5.40 11.80
N VAL A 346 4.38 5.75 11.14
CA VAL A 346 4.59 7.05 10.47
C VAL A 346 3.50 7.30 9.44
N HIS A 347 3.06 6.23 8.77
CA HIS A 347 1.94 6.24 7.84
C HIS A 347 0.81 5.39 8.40
N ALA A 348 -0.33 6.02 8.67
CA ALA A 348 -1.49 5.37 9.26
C ALA A 348 -2.02 4.22 8.38
N VAL A 349 -2.00 4.39 7.06
CA VAL A 349 -2.51 3.40 6.08
C VAL A 349 -1.82 2.05 6.21
N LEU A 350 -0.52 2.03 6.52
CA LEU A 350 0.27 0.79 6.66
C LEU A 350 -0.16 -0.03 7.89
N GLY A 351 -0.77 0.60 8.89
CA GLY A 351 -1.35 -0.08 10.05
C GLY A 351 -2.78 -0.57 9.87
N LEU A 352 -3.44 -0.18 8.77
CA LEU A 352 -4.83 -0.51 8.49
C LEU A 352 -4.96 -1.68 7.51
N LEU A 353 -4.03 -1.76 6.55
CA LEU A 353 -4.05 -2.77 5.50
C LEU A 353 -3.58 -4.14 6.01
N PRO A 354 -4.12 -5.26 5.46
CA PRO A 354 -3.69 -6.59 5.85
C PRO A 354 -2.21 -6.80 5.58
N ALA A 355 -1.49 -7.23 6.60
CA ALA A 355 -0.05 -7.41 6.56
C ALA A 355 0.37 -8.87 6.76
N LEU A 356 1.55 -9.20 6.25
CA LEU A 356 2.37 -10.34 6.66
C LEU A 356 3.75 -9.83 7.09
N ILE A 357 4.42 -10.56 7.97
CA ILE A 357 5.71 -10.17 8.53
C ILE A 357 6.80 -11.10 7.99
N CYS A 358 7.91 -10.53 7.54
CA CYS A 358 9.15 -11.27 7.32
C CYS A 358 10.02 -11.15 8.57
N TRP A 359 10.18 -12.27 9.28
CA TRP A 359 10.91 -12.34 10.54
C TRP A 359 12.41 -12.48 10.32
N SER A 360 13.21 -11.99 11.27
CA SER A 360 14.65 -12.23 11.28
C SER A 360 14.94 -13.72 11.48
N PRO A 361 16.15 -14.22 11.15
CA PRO A 361 16.54 -15.58 11.47
C PRO A 361 16.40 -15.94 12.97
N GLU A 362 16.80 -15.04 13.86
CA GLU A 362 16.72 -15.23 15.31
C GLU A 362 15.26 -15.30 15.79
N ASP A 363 14.41 -14.36 15.35
CA ASP A 363 12.98 -14.37 15.68
C ASP A 363 12.27 -15.58 15.05
N SER A 364 12.63 -15.94 13.82
CA SER A 364 12.11 -17.15 13.15
C SER A 364 12.41 -18.39 13.96
N LEU A 365 13.62 -18.54 14.48
CA LEU A 365 14.00 -19.67 15.32
C LEU A 365 13.16 -19.73 16.61
N ARG A 366 12.94 -18.58 17.28
CA ARG A 366 12.11 -18.49 18.48
C ARG A 366 10.66 -18.86 18.20
N ILE A 367 10.10 -18.32 17.12
CA ILE A 367 8.71 -18.55 16.69
C ILE A 367 8.50 -20.02 16.33
N LEU A 368 9.40 -20.63 15.55
CA LEU A 368 9.29 -22.04 15.17
C LEU A 368 9.36 -22.97 16.40
N ARG A 369 10.19 -22.62 17.40
CA ARG A 369 10.28 -23.31 18.70
C ARG A 369 9.07 -23.08 19.60
N LYS A 370 8.10 -22.28 19.14
CA LYS A 370 6.89 -21.86 19.88
C LYS A 370 7.21 -21.06 21.15
N ASP A 371 8.34 -20.36 21.16
CA ASP A 371 8.72 -19.44 22.22
C ASP A 371 8.27 -18.02 21.86
N PHE A 372 6.96 -17.79 21.96
CA PHE A 372 6.35 -16.53 21.57
C PHE A 372 6.56 -15.41 22.59
N LYS A 373 6.86 -15.73 23.85
CA LYS A 373 6.85 -14.75 24.95
C LYS A 373 7.82 -13.60 24.71
N ASP A 374 9.04 -13.92 24.30
CA ASP A 374 10.07 -12.90 24.07
C ASP A 374 9.75 -12.05 22.82
N VAL A 375 9.21 -12.68 21.78
CA VAL A 375 8.84 -12.01 20.53
C VAL A 375 7.61 -11.10 20.74
N GLU A 376 6.58 -11.57 21.43
CA GLU A 376 5.39 -10.78 21.79
C GLU A 376 5.74 -9.62 22.74
N GLN A 377 6.70 -9.81 23.65
CA GLN A 377 7.19 -8.74 24.51
C GLN A 377 7.98 -7.68 23.75
N MET A 378 8.83 -8.11 22.80
CA MET A 378 9.59 -7.18 21.95
C MET A 378 8.69 -6.45 20.94
N TYR A 379 7.66 -7.11 20.44
CA TYR A 379 6.79 -6.61 19.36
C TYR A 379 5.30 -6.72 19.72
N PRO A 380 4.83 -6.03 20.76
CA PRO A 380 3.46 -6.17 21.27
C PRO A 380 2.37 -5.69 20.30
N ALA A 381 2.76 -4.88 19.31
CA ALA A 381 1.86 -4.39 18.27
C ALA A 381 1.69 -5.37 17.09
N GLU A 382 2.50 -6.43 17.05
CA GLU A 382 2.56 -7.36 15.92
C GLU A 382 1.85 -8.67 16.24
N LYS A 383 1.07 -9.17 15.27
CA LYS A 383 0.36 -10.44 15.38
C LYS A 383 1.11 -11.50 14.59
N ILE A 384 1.71 -12.45 15.28
CA ILE A 384 2.46 -13.56 14.67
C ILE A 384 1.48 -14.51 13.97
N SER A 385 1.75 -14.85 12.72
CA SER A 385 0.99 -15.85 11.97
C SER A 385 1.90 -16.93 11.42
N LEU A 386 1.85 -18.13 12.00
CA LEU A 386 2.61 -19.29 11.52
C LEU A 386 2.24 -19.70 10.08
N GLU A 387 1.02 -19.34 9.64
CA GLU A 387 0.53 -19.67 8.31
C GLU A 387 0.94 -18.64 7.25
N LEU A 388 0.94 -17.35 7.60
CA LEU A 388 1.14 -16.26 6.64
C LEU A 388 2.55 -15.67 6.66
N ASP A 389 3.16 -15.55 7.83
CA ASP A 389 4.45 -14.91 7.99
C ASP A 389 5.56 -15.70 7.30
N GLN A 390 6.64 -14.99 6.98
CA GLN A 390 7.81 -15.55 6.33
C GLN A 390 8.92 -15.79 7.35
N PHE A 391 9.37 -17.03 7.40
CA PHE A 391 10.50 -17.50 8.20
C PHE A 391 11.63 -17.92 7.26
N MET A 392 12.10 -19.16 7.36
CA MET A 392 13.00 -19.74 6.36
C MET A 392 12.25 -20.08 5.07
N ASP A 393 12.76 -19.58 3.95
CA ASP A 393 12.26 -19.97 2.63
C ASP A 393 12.59 -21.44 2.33
N GLN A 394 11.57 -22.23 2.01
CA GLN A 394 11.72 -23.67 1.80
C GLN A 394 12.64 -24.01 0.61
N LYS A 395 12.58 -23.25 -0.49
CA LYS A 395 13.44 -23.50 -1.66
C LYS A 395 14.90 -23.15 -1.38
N LEU A 396 15.17 -22.09 -0.60
CA LEU A 396 16.52 -21.78 -0.14
C LEU A 396 17.03 -22.83 0.83
N PHE A 397 16.19 -23.28 1.77
CA PHE A 397 16.53 -24.39 2.66
C PHE A 397 16.95 -25.62 1.86
N GLU A 398 16.17 -26.06 0.89
CA GLU A 398 16.45 -27.24 0.05
C GLU A 398 17.63 -27.06 -0.92
N SER A 399 18.14 -25.83 -1.09
CA SER A 399 19.22 -25.56 -2.04
C SER A 399 20.58 -26.07 -1.55
N GLU A 400 21.46 -26.46 -2.48
CA GLU A 400 22.84 -26.85 -2.15
C GLU A 400 23.60 -25.75 -1.38
N VAL A 401 23.22 -24.49 -1.59
CA VAL A 401 23.81 -23.31 -0.93
C VAL A 401 23.64 -23.37 0.57
N TYR A 402 22.55 -23.95 1.07
CA TYR A 402 22.30 -24.12 2.51
C TYR A 402 22.63 -25.53 2.99
N GLN A 403 22.27 -26.54 2.21
CA GLN A 403 22.44 -27.94 2.57
C GLN A 403 23.92 -28.34 2.73
N MET A 404 24.78 -27.96 1.78
CA MET A 404 26.19 -28.35 1.86
C MET A 404 26.91 -27.70 3.05
N PRO A 405 26.79 -26.37 3.30
CA PRO A 405 27.29 -25.78 4.54
C PRO A 405 26.71 -26.42 5.80
N TYR A 406 25.39 -26.65 5.86
CA TYR A 406 24.74 -27.25 7.01
C TYR A 406 25.34 -28.62 7.37
N ASP A 407 25.51 -29.52 6.39
CA ASP A 407 26.06 -30.85 6.61
C ASP A 407 27.44 -30.82 7.28
N TYR A 408 28.35 -30.00 6.75
CA TYR A 408 29.71 -29.88 7.31
C TYR A 408 29.74 -29.20 8.67
N LEU A 409 28.86 -28.23 8.91
CA LEU A 409 28.76 -27.56 10.21
C LEU A 409 28.20 -28.52 11.27
N CYS A 410 27.22 -29.35 10.93
CA CYS A 410 26.68 -30.40 11.80
C CYS A 410 27.75 -31.46 12.13
N GLU A 411 28.51 -31.91 11.13
CA GLU A 411 29.64 -32.84 11.31
C GLU A 411 30.67 -32.26 12.29
N LEU A 412 31.07 -30.99 12.08
CA LEU A 412 32.03 -30.30 12.96
C LEU A 412 31.47 -30.10 14.38
N HIS A 413 30.17 -29.84 14.49
CA HIS A 413 29.51 -29.64 15.77
C HIS A 413 29.25 -30.95 16.53
N LYS A 414 29.43 -32.11 15.87
CA LYS A 414 29.11 -33.46 16.38
C LYS A 414 27.64 -33.58 16.82
N GLN A 415 26.75 -32.85 16.15
CA GLN A 415 25.33 -32.90 16.39
C GLN A 415 24.68 -33.72 15.27
N GLN A 416 24.19 -34.93 15.60
CA GLN A 416 23.28 -35.65 14.72
C GLN A 416 21.89 -35.12 15.02
N SER A 417 21.32 -34.38 14.09
CA SER A 417 19.99 -33.80 14.27
C SER A 417 19.24 -33.84 12.93
N GLU A 418 17.91 -33.92 13.02
CA GLU A 418 17.03 -34.02 11.84
C GLU A 418 17.16 -32.77 10.95
N ASN A 419 17.42 -32.94 9.66
CA ASN A 419 17.55 -31.83 8.72
C ASN A 419 16.21 -31.06 8.54
N THR A 420 15.94 -30.14 9.46
CA THR A 420 14.76 -29.28 9.50
C THR A 420 15.17 -27.81 9.32
N PRO A 421 14.25 -26.94 8.86
CA PRO A 421 14.52 -25.50 8.77
C PRO A 421 14.98 -24.89 10.09
N GLU A 422 14.36 -25.26 11.22
CA GLU A 422 14.76 -24.80 12.55
C GLU A 422 16.22 -25.08 12.87
N GLN A 423 16.67 -26.32 12.66
CA GLN A 423 18.04 -26.69 12.96
C GLN A 423 19.03 -26.09 11.99
N CYS A 424 18.63 -25.93 10.73
CA CYS A 424 19.46 -25.24 9.75
C CYS A 424 19.72 -23.79 10.19
N ILE A 425 18.69 -23.08 10.63
CA ILE A 425 18.82 -21.73 11.19
C ILE A 425 19.74 -21.73 12.42
N GLU A 426 19.50 -22.62 13.38
CA GLU A 426 20.30 -22.70 14.62
C GLU A 426 21.79 -22.92 14.33
N ILE A 427 22.11 -23.88 13.46
CA ILE A 427 23.50 -24.17 13.09
C ILE A 427 24.12 -22.97 12.37
N LEU A 428 23.43 -22.36 11.40
CA LEU A 428 23.96 -21.19 10.70
C LEU A 428 24.17 -20.00 11.65
N LEU A 429 23.23 -19.71 12.55
CA LEU A 429 23.36 -18.66 13.57
C LEU A 429 24.58 -18.90 14.46
N ARG A 430 24.79 -20.14 14.91
CA ARG A 430 25.94 -20.51 15.76
C ARG A 430 27.29 -20.26 15.08
N PHE A 431 27.38 -20.50 13.77
CA PHE A 431 28.65 -20.42 13.03
C PHE A 431 28.85 -19.14 12.23
N CYS A 432 27.83 -18.31 12.00
CA CYS A 432 27.97 -17.06 11.27
C CYS A 432 28.77 -15.98 12.02
N GLY A 433 28.86 -16.08 13.36
CA GLY A 433 29.62 -15.15 14.20
C GLY A 433 28.97 -13.77 14.40
N LEU A 434 27.74 -13.58 13.92
CA LEU A 434 26.94 -12.37 14.11
C LEU A 434 25.94 -12.59 15.25
N ARG A 435 25.65 -11.54 16.03
CA ARG A 435 24.72 -11.62 17.18
C ARG A 435 23.25 -11.66 16.76
N ASP A 436 22.88 -10.87 15.75
CA ASP A 436 21.52 -10.79 15.21
C ASP A 436 21.62 -10.54 13.69
N PRO A 437 21.94 -11.57 12.89
CA PRO A 437 22.09 -11.41 11.46
C PRO A 437 20.74 -11.29 10.75
N SER A 438 20.70 -10.53 9.67
CA SER A 438 19.61 -10.59 8.69
C SER A 438 19.69 -11.88 7.85
N TRP A 439 18.60 -12.24 7.15
CA TRP A 439 18.64 -13.36 6.19
C TRP A 439 19.66 -13.13 5.07
N ALA A 440 19.87 -11.88 4.64
CA ALA A 440 20.90 -11.53 3.67
C ALA A 440 22.32 -11.84 4.18
N GLU A 441 22.62 -11.54 5.44
CA GLU A 441 23.92 -11.84 6.05
C GLU A 441 24.15 -13.34 6.23
N LEU A 442 23.12 -14.07 6.69
CA LEU A 442 23.18 -15.53 6.72
C LEU A 442 23.33 -16.14 5.32
N HIS A 443 22.65 -15.57 4.33
CA HIS A 443 22.77 -16.01 2.95
C HIS A 443 24.20 -15.79 2.41
N PHE A 444 24.81 -14.63 2.68
CA PHE A 444 26.20 -14.38 2.29
C PHE A 444 27.17 -15.34 2.97
N PHE A 445 27.00 -15.60 4.27
CA PHE A 445 27.79 -16.59 4.99
C PHE A 445 27.66 -17.99 4.35
N ALA A 446 26.44 -18.49 4.17
CA ALA A 446 26.18 -19.80 3.60
C ALA A 446 26.68 -19.90 2.14
N SER A 447 26.42 -18.89 1.32
CA SER A 447 26.85 -18.85 -0.08
C SER A 447 28.37 -18.79 -0.23
N PHE A 448 29.07 -18.04 0.63
CA PHE A 448 30.52 -17.99 0.59
C PHE A 448 31.12 -19.33 1.03
N LEU A 449 30.62 -19.89 2.15
CA LEU A 449 31.07 -21.18 2.65
C LEU A 449 30.81 -22.30 1.64
N HIS A 450 29.64 -22.34 1.00
CA HIS A 450 29.31 -23.28 -0.08
C HIS A 450 30.33 -23.23 -1.21
N LYS A 451 30.69 -22.03 -1.68
CA LYS A 451 31.68 -21.85 -2.75
C LYS A 451 33.06 -22.38 -2.35
N GLN A 452 33.47 -22.17 -1.10
CA GLN A 452 34.73 -22.71 -0.58
C GLN A 452 34.69 -24.23 -0.41
N LEU A 453 33.54 -24.78 0.02
CA LEU A 453 33.34 -26.20 0.24
C LEU A 453 33.37 -27.01 -1.07
N LYS A 454 32.96 -26.41 -2.19
CA LYS A 454 33.17 -27.01 -3.53
C LYS A 454 34.66 -27.27 -3.78
N GLY A 455 35.51 -26.27 -3.58
CA GLY A 455 36.96 -26.42 -3.70
C GLY A 455 37.57 -27.39 -2.67
N TYR A 456 37.02 -27.42 -1.45
CA TYR A 456 37.42 -28.40 -0.43
C TYR A 456 37.11 -29.84 -0.86
N LYS A 457 35.93 -30.11 -1.44
CA LYS A 457 35.55 -31.45 -1.93
C LYS A 457 36.41 -31.92 -3.10
N GLU A 458 36.79 -31.01 -3.99
CA GLU A 458 37.61 -31.30 -5.17
C GLU A 458 39.11 -31.44 -4.85
N SER A 459 39.54 -30.98 -3.67
CA SER A 459 40.95 -31.01 -3.27
C SER A 459 41.45 -32.41 -2.90
N VAL A 460 42.55 -32.84 -3.54
CA VAL A 460 43.23 -34.11 -3.25
C VAL A 460 43.69 -34.18 -1.79
N PHE A 461 44.13 -33.05 -1.22
CA PHE A 461 44.60 -32.96 0.17
C PHE A 461 43.48 -33.12 1.21
N CYS A 462 42.22 -32.95 0.80
CA CYS A 462 41.06 -33.09 1.65
C CYS A 462 40.29 -34.39 1.40
N SER A 463 40.84 -35.29 0.58
CA SER A 463 40.24 -36.60 0.30
C SER A 463 40.47 -37.61 1.43
N ALA A 464 39.62 -38.64 1.50
CA ALA A 464 39.77 -39.73 2.49
C ALA A 464 41.10 -40.48 2.35
N HIS A 465 41.67 -40.53 1.15
CA HIS A 465 42.91 -41.25 0.84
C HIS A 465 44.16 -40.66 1.50
N VAL A 466 44.12 -39.37 1.87
CA VAL A 466 45.26 -38.65 2.50
C VAL A 466 45.02 -38.46 4.01
N ALA A 467 43.88 -38.91 4.53
CA ALA A 467 43.51 -38.72 5.94
C ALA A 467 44.51 -39.35 6.92
N ASP A 468 45.08 -40.51 6.57
CA ASP A 468 46.08 -41.20 7.39
C ASP A 468 47.46 -40.53 7.33
N VAL A 469 47.75 -39.81 6.24
CA VAL A 469 49.04 -39.13 6.01
C VAL A 469 49.06 -37.74 6.65
N LEU A 470 47.92 -37.05 6.65
CA LEU A 470 47.74 -35.71 7.21
C LEU A 470 46.57 -35.70 8.23
N PRO A 471 46.72 -36.36 9.38
CA PRO A 471 45.66 -36.44 10.38
C PRO A 471 45.31 -35.03 10.89
N GLY A 472 44.01 -34.71 10.90
CA GLY A 472 43.50 -33.42 11.36
C GLY A 472 43.58 -32.27 10.34
N PHE A 473 44.25 -32.44 9.19
CA PHE A 473 44.36 -31.37 8.18
C PHE A 473 43.00 -31.00 7.60
N ARG A 474 42.13 -31.98 7.33
CA ARG A 474 40.76 -31.77 6.85
C ARG A 474 39.94 -30.88 7.80
N GLU A 475 39.99 -31.19 9.09
CA GLU A 475 39.30 -30.43 10.12
C GLU A 475 39.87 -29.00 10.25
N PHE A 476 41.20 -28.86 10.16
CA PHE A 476 41.86 -27.55 10.14
C PHE A 476 41.39 -26.70 8.95
N VAL A 477 41.43 -27.24 7.73
CA VAL A 477 40.98 -26.52 6.53
C VAL A 477 39.52 -26.13 6.67
N LEU A 478 38.64 -27.06 7.10
CA LEU A 478 37.22 -26.76 7.30
C LEU A 478 37.01 -25.62 8.31
N LYS A 479 37.68 -25.65 9.47
CA LYS A 479 37.63 -24.56 10.46
C LYS A 479 38.14 -23.24 9.88
N PHE A 480 39.19 -23.28 9.07
CA PHE A 480 39.73 -22.10 8.41
C PHE A 480 38.76 -21.52 7.37
N LEU A 481 38.11 -22.37 6.56
CA LEU A 481 37.08 -21.94 5.61
C LEU A 481 35.89 -21.28 6.32
N ILE A 482 35.45 -21.85 7.45
CA ILE A 482 34.39 -21.27 8.28
C ILE A 482 34.83 -19.91 8.82
N GLN A 483 36.06 -19.80 9.35
CA GLN A 483 36.58 -18.52 9.87
C GLN A 483 36.66 -17.45 8.77
N MET A 484 37.17 -17.80 7.58
CA MET A 484 37.15 -16.88 6.44
C MET A 484 35.72 -16.48 6.06
N SER A 485 34.78 -17.43 6.07
CA SER A 485 33.38 -17.14 5.74
C SER A 485 32.79 -16.12 6.70
N LYS A 486 33.08 -16.21 8.01
CA LYS A 486 32.69 -15.21 9.01
C LYS A 486 33.27 -13.84 8.68
N ASP A 487 34.57 -13.77 8.40
CA ASP A 487 35.25 -12.51 8.14
C ASP A 487 34.73 -11.81 6.88
N PHE A 488 34.35 -12.56 5.84
CA PHE A 488 33.78 -12.00 4.61
C PHE A 488 32.25 -11.78 4.66
N SER A 489 31.53 -12.45 5.56
CA SER A 489 30.09 -12.20 5.77
C SER A 489 29.79 -11.06 6.74
N THR A 490 30.78 -10.64 7.53
CA THR A 490 30.62 -9.54 8.51
C THR A 490 30.96 -8.20 7.86
N ARG A 491 30.09 -7.20 8.04
CA ARG A 491 30.34 -5.84 7.53
C ARG A 491 31.55 -5.24 8.23
N SER A 492 32.48 -4.62 7.48
CA SER A 492 33.64 -3.93 8.06
C SER A 492 33.30 -2.61 8.76
N LEU A 493 32.07 -2.11 8.60
CA LEU A 493 31.57 -0.85 9.17
C LEU A 493 30.25 -1.08 9.90
N THR A 494 30.15 -0.60 11.14
CA THR A 494 28.89 -0.52 11.89
C THR A 494 28.06 0.66 11.37
N ILE A 495 27.09 0.38 10.49
CA ILE A 495 26.10 1.37 10.04
C ILE A 495 24.80 1.12 10.79
N SER A 496 24.16 2.19 11.26
CA SER A 496 22.98 2.20 12.14
C SER A 496 21.68 1.80 11.43
N GLU A 497 21.64 0.64 10.78
CA GLU A 497 20.43 0.01 10.22
C GLU A 497 19.90 -1.11 11.15
N GLN A 498 20.38 -1.15 12.40
CA GLN A 498 19.97 -2.13 13.40
C GLN A 498 18.58 -1.85 13.94
N ASN A 499 17.87 -2.91 14.31
CA ASN A 499 16.53 -2.87 14.86
C ASN A 499 16.42 -1.84 16.01
N PRO A 500 15.57 -0.79 15.89
CA PRO A 500 15.44 0.26 16.91
C PRO A 500 14.99 -0.27 18.28
N ALA A 501 14.33 -1.44 18.31
CA ALA A 501 13.86 -2.09 19.53
C ALA A 501 15.00 -2.67 20.38
N MET A 502 16.18 -2.92 19.79
CA MET A 502 17.33 -3.55 20.46
C MET A 502 18.36 -2.56 21.03
N ASN A 503 18.13 -1.25 20.92
CA ASN A 503 18.96 -0.23 21.55
C ASN A 503 18.64 -0.03 23.05
N GLN A 504 18.27 -1.09 23.77
CA GLN A 504 18.06 -1.09 25.23
C GLN A 504 19.08 -1.96 25.93
#